data_AF-A0A1Y1NFZ2-F1
#
_entry.id   AF-A0A1Y1NFZ2-F1
#
_cell.length_a   1.000
_cell.length_b   1.000
_cell.length_c   1.000
_cell.angle_alpha   90.00
_cell.angle_beta   90.00
_cell.angle_gamma   90.00
#
_symmetry.space_group_name_H-M   'P 1'
#
loop_
_entity.id
_entity.type
_entity.pdbx_description
1 polymer ?
#
loop_
_entity_poly.entity_id
_entity_poly.type
_entity_poly.pdbx_seq_one_letter_code
_entity_poly.pdbx_strand_id
1 'polypeptide(L)'
;DDCLSMLFLFANLPSTSSVPAKMIARCERLCLEFQHYLIISRSLTKSFLSIKGIYYQANIQGEDILWLVPYKFNQRIVGDVDFRIMGTFVEFYMTLLGFVNFRLYTSIGIKYPPKFDAVKDENA
;
A
#
# COMPACT_ATOMS: atom_id res chain seq x y z
N ASP A 1 -6.68 5.75 11.58
CA ASP A 1 -6.45 5.43 10.17
C ASP A 1 -6.50 3.94 9.93
N ASP A 2 -7.01 3.54 8.78
CA ASP A 2 -7.03 2.15 8.34
C ASP A 2 -5.66 1.71 7.79
N CYS A 3 -5.43 0.40 7.83
CA CYS A 3 -4.16 -0.24 7.43
C CYS A 3 -3.71 0.17 6.01
N LEU A 4 -4.62 0.14 5.03
CA LEU A 4 -4.28 0.41 3.63
C LEU A 4 -3.88 1.86 3.44
N SER A 5 -4.73 2.81 3.86
CA SER A 5 -4.45 4.23 3.69
C SER A 5 -3.13 4.65 4.34
N MET A 6 -2.80 4.09 5.51
CA MET A 6 -1.54 4.39 6.21
C MET A 6 -0.32 3.84 5.46
N LEU A 7 -0.38 2.61 4.94
CA LEU A 7 0.74 2.03 4.18
C LEU A 7 0.94 2.77 2.84
N PHE A 8 -0.13 3.15 2.15
CA PHE A 8 -0.05 3.98 0.95
C PHE A 8 0.48 5.39 1.22
N LEU A 9 0.24 5.95 2.39
CA LEU A 9 0.84 7.21 2.82
C LEU A 9 2.35 7.03 3.00
N PHE A 10 2.78 6.04 3.80
CA PHE A 10 4.20 5.82 4.10
C PHE A 10 5.03 5.43 2.88
N ALA A 11 4.43 4.72 1.92
CA ALA A 11 5.07 4.42 0.63
C ALA A 11 5.41 5.69 -0.18
N ASN A 12 4.74 6.82 0.08
CA ASN A 12 4.94 8.08 -0.64
C ASN A 12 5.70 9.14 0.19
N LEU A 13 6.15 8.82 1.41
CA LEU A 13 6.92 9.75 2.25
C LEU A 13 8.40 9.77 1.87
N PRO A 14 9.08 10.93 1.99
CA PRO A 14 10.54 10.97 1.88
C PRO A 14 11.18 10.28 3.09
N SER A 15 12.34 9.65 2.88
CA SER A 15 13.08 9.01 3.96
C SER A 15 13.60 10.02 4.98
N THR A 16 13.41 9.71 6.26
CA THR A 16 13.92 10.50 7.40
C THR A 16 14.52 9.58 8.45
N SER A 17 15.07 10.17 9.53
CA SER A 17 15.56 9.39 10.67
C SER A 17 14.45 8.61 11.39
N SER A 18 13.22 9.14 11.42
CA SER A 18 12.06 8.48 12.01
C SER A 18 11.35 7.52 11.05
N VAL A 19 11.49 7.72 9.74
CA VAL A 19 10.91 6.87 8.68
C VAL A 19 12.02 6.39 7.74
N PRO A 20 12.70 5.26 8.06
CA PRO A 20 13.83 4.78 7.28
C PRO A 20 13.41 4.34 5.87
N ALA A 21 14.31 4.52 4.89
CA ALA A 21 14.09 4.10 3.50
C ALA A 21 13.66 2.62 3.35
N LYS A 22 14.19 1.74 4.22
CA LYS A 22 13.81 0.31 4.25
C LYS A 22 12.34 0.09 4.59
N MET A 23 11.77 0.91 5.48
CA MET A 23 10.36 0.84 5.86
C MET A 23 9.48 1.31 4.69
N ILE A 24 9.86 2.42 4.04
CA ILE A 24 9.17 2.98 2.87
C ILE A 24 9.13 1.95 1.73
N ALA A 25 10.28 1.39 1.37
CA ALA A 25 10.38 0.37 0.31
C ALA A 25 9.55 -0.88 0.61
N ARG A 26 9.44 -1.27 1.90
CA ARG A 26 8.59 -2.40 2.30
C ARG A 26 7.11 -2.07 2.19
N CYS A 27 6.69 -0.87 2.58
CA CYS A 27 5.32 -0.40 2.40
C CYS A 27 4.95 -0.36 0.92
N GLU A 28 5.82 0.23 0.08
CA GLU A 28 5.65 0.31 -1.36
C GLU A 28 5.48 -1.08 -1.98
N ARG A 29 6.37 -2.03 -1.66
CA ARG A 29 6.26 -3.40 -2.17
C ARG A 29 4.93 -4.07 -1.78
N LEU A 30 4.50 -3.97 -0.53
CA LEU A 30 3.26 -4.59 -0.06
C LEU A 30 2.02 -3.95 -0.70
N CYS A 31 2.03 -2.63 -0.90
CA CYS A 31 1.00 -1.89 -1.61
C CYS A 31 0.91 -2.30 -3.09
N LEU A 32 2.06 -2.46 -3.76
CA LEU A 32 2.12 -2.94 -5.15
C LEU A 32 1.62 -4.38 -5.28
N GLU A 33 2.00 -5.26 -4.36
CA GLU A 33 1.49 -6.64 -4.31
C GLU A 33 -0.04 -6.66 -4.14
N PHE A 34 -0.61 -5.79 -3.29
CA PHE A 34 -2.05 -5.68 -3.10
C PHE A 34 -2.75 -5.16 -4.36
N GLN A 35 -2.22 -4.11 -5.00
CA GLN A 35 -2.75 -3.59 -6.26
C GLN A 35 -2.68 -4.63 -7.38
N HIS A 36 -1.59 -5.39 -7.46
CA HIS A 36 -1.43 -6.46 -8.44
C HIS A 36 -2.49 -7.56 -8.25
N TYR A 37 -2.80 -7.94 -7.00
CA TYR A 37 -3.92 -8.84 -6.72
C TYR A 37 -5.24 -8.26 -7.28
N LEU A 38 -5.55 -7.00 -6.97
CA LEU A 38 -6.79 -6.34 -7.42
C LEU A 38 -6.93 -6.29 -8.95
N ILE A 39 -5.82 -6.09 -9.66
CA ILE A 39 -5.76 -6.06 -11.12
C ILE A 39 -6.09 -7.45 -11.68
N ILE A 40 -5.45 -8.50 -11.15
CA ILE A 40 -5.66 -9.87 -11.62
C ILE A 40 -7.08 -10.35 -11.30
N SER A 41 -7.55 -10.11 -10.06
CA SER A 41 -8.88 -10.54 -9.63
C SER A 41 -10.01 -9.68 -10.22
N ARG A 42 -9.68 -8.54 -10.83
CA ARG A 42 -10.63 -7.52 -11.32
C ARG A 42 -11.63 -7.09 -10.24
N SER A 43 -11.13 -6.94 -9.02
CA SER A 43 -11.96 -6.64 -7.84
C SER A 43 -12.27 -5.16 -7.64
N LEU A 44 -11.59 -4.24 -8.34
CA LEU A 44 -11.82 -2.80 -8.21
C LEU A 44 -13.21 -2.43 -8.77
N THR A 45 -14.03 -1.77 -7.97
CA THR A 45 -15.41 -1.42 -8.32
C THR A 45 -15.61 0.07 -8.56
N LYS A 46 -14.98 0.93 -7.73
CA LYS A 46 -15.14 2.39 -7.82
C LYS A 46 -13.82 3.13 -7.64
N SER A 47 -13.74 4.30 -8.26
CA SER A 47 -12.64 5.26 -8.12
C SER A 47 -13.25 6.66 -7.97
N PHE A 48 -12.73 7.45 -7.04
CA PHE A 48 -13.11 8.85 -6.86
C PHE A 48 -11.88 9.73 -6.60
N LEU A 49 -11.65 10.69 -7.48
CA LEU A 49 -10.55 11.65 -7.37
C LEU A 49 -11.00 12.83 -6.51
N SER A 50 -10.24 13.12 -5.46
CA SER A 50 -10.47 14.24 -4.56
C SER A 50 -9.23 15.13 -4.49
N ILE A 51 -9.32 16.23 -3.73
CA ILE A 51 -8.17 17.08 -3.41
C ILE A 51 -7.14 16.32 -2.54
N LYS A 52 -7.60 15.38 -1.69
CA LYS A 52 -6.71 14.62 -0.78
C LYS A 52 -5.94 13.49 -1.47
N GLY A 53 -6.38 13.07 -2.64
CA GLY A 53 -5.90 11.86 -3.32
C GLY A 53 -7.03 11.11 -3.99
N ILE A 54 -6.76 9.85 -4.33
CA ILE A 54 -7.69 8.97 -5.04
C ILE A 54 -8.26 7.95 -4.05
N TYR A 55 -9.58 7.96 -3.90
CA TYR A 55 -10.30 6.92 -3.17
C TYR A 55 -10.57 5.75 -4.10
N TYR A 56 -10.19 4.55 -3.68
CA TYR A 56 -10.48 3.31 -4.38
C TYR A 56 -11.40 2.45 -3.54
N GLN A 57 -12.37 1.82 -4.20
CA GLN A 57 -13.20 0.78 -3.60
C GLN A 57 -13.01 -0.53 -4.38
N ALA A 58 -12.79 -1.62 -3.67
CA ALA A 58 -12.76 -2.97 -4.26
C ALA A 58 -13.63 -3.94 -3.48
N ASN A 59 -14.29 -4.85 -4.19
CA ASN A 59 -15.02 -5.95 -3.57
C ASN A 59 -14.09 -7.17 -3.42
N ILE A 60 -13.79 -7.55 -2.18
CA ILE A 60 -12.91 -8.66 -1.85
C ILE A 60 -13.70 -9.63 -0.97
N GLN A 61 -13.94 -10.84 -1.48
CA GLN A 61 -14.68 -11.89 -0.75
C GLN A 61 -16.08 -11.45 -0.27
N GLY A 62 -16.76 -10.59 -1.04
CA GLY A 62 -18.09 -10.09 -0.73
C GLY A 62 -18.11 -8.78 0.07
N GLU A 63 -16.96 -8.34 0.61
CA GLU A 63 -16.85 -7.10 1.38
C GLU A 63 -16.26 -5.97 0.54
N ASP A 64 -16.86 -4.78 0.68
CA ASP A 64 -16.40 -3.57 0.02
C ASP A 64 -15.31 -2.88 0.87
N ILE A 65 -14.09 -2.86 0.36
CA ILE A 65 -12.93 -2.23 1.00
C ILE A 65 -12.71 -0.87 0.34
N LEU A 66 -12.69 0.20 1.13
CA LEU A 66 -12.41 1.57 0.71
C LEU A 66 -11.09 2.04 1.33
N TRP A 67 -10.20 2.61 0.51
CA TRP A 67 -8.94 3.21 1.00
C TRP A 67 -8.56 4.44 0.16
N LEU A 68 -7.68 5.26 0.73
CA LEU A 68 -7.16 6.47 0.09
C LEU A 68 -5.71 6.27 -0.33
N VAL A 69 -5.40 6.62 -1.58
CA VAL A 69 -4.03 6.72 -2.09
C VAL A 69 -3.72 8.21 -2.31
N PRO A 70 -2.73 8.79 -1.59
CA PRO A 70 -2.36 10.17 -1.78
C PRO A 70 -1.66 10.37 -3.13
N TYR A 71 -1.75 11.58 -3.69
CA TYR A 71 -0.97 11.92 -4.87
C TYR A 71 0.53 11.92 -4.56
N LYS A 72 1.33 11.49 -5.54
CA LYS A 72 2.79 11.53 -5.49
C LYS A 72 3.30 12.97 -5.66
N PHE A 73 3.18 13.76 -4.60
CA PHE A 73 3.80 15.08 -4.48
C PHE A 73 4.91 15.06 -3.44
N ASN A 74 5.87 15.97 -3.54
CA ASN A 74 6.85 16.21 -2.49
C ASN A 74 6.13 16.74 -1.24
N GLN A 75 5.70 15.82 -0.37
CA GLN A 75 5.03 16.16 0.88
C GLN A 75 6.04 16.81 1.82
N ARG A 76 5.72 18.01 2.31
CA ARG A 76 6.47 18.61 3.40
C ARG A 76 6.01 17.97 4.70
N ILE A 77 6.94 17.37 5.43
CA ILE A 77 6.65 16.81 6.75
C ILE A 77 6.28 17.96 7.69
N VAL A 78 5.06 17.93 8.21
CA VAL A 78 4.58 18.90 9.20
C VAL A 78 5.18 18.51 10.55
N GLY A 79 5.80 19.47 11.24
CA GLY A 79 6.61 19.22 12.45
C GLY A 79 5.85 18.74 13.70
N ASP A 80 4.53 18.57 13.63
CA ASP A 80 3.68 18.23 14.78
C ASP A 80 3.20 16.77 14.78
N VAL A 81 3.77 15.91 13.92
CA VAL A 81 3.39 14.49 13.79
C VAL A 81 4.45 13.59 14.44
N ASP A 82 4.08 12.78 15.43
CA ASP A 82 4.99 11.79 16.03
C ASP A 82 5.08 10.51 15.19
N PHE A 83 6.04 10.51 14.26
CA PHE A 83 6.34 9.37 13.40
C PHE A 83 6.83 8.12 14.15
N ARG A 84 7.28 8.22 15.41
CA ARG A 84 7.71 7.05 16.18
C ARG A 84 6.50 6.20 16.56
N ILE A 85 5.42 6.84 16.99
CA ILE A 85 4.15 6.15 17.28
C ILE A 85 3.56 5.61 15.98
N MET A 86 3.54 6.41 14.90
CA MET A 86 3.05 5.93 13.61
C MET A 86 3.86 4.75 13.07
N GLY A 87 5.18 4.74 13.30
CA GLY A 87 6.08 3.66 12.89
C GLY A 87 5.70 2.30 13.46
N THR A 88 5.27 2.23 14.74
CA THR A 88 4.86 0.95 15.34
C THR A 88 3.55 0.43 14.72
N PHE A 89 2.59 1.31 14.43
CA PHE A 89 1.38 0.94 13.69
C PHE A 89 1.71 0.47 12.28
N VAL A 90 2.63 1.15 11.58
CA VAL A 90 3.08 0.76 10.25
C VAL A 90 3.74 -0.61 10.27
N GLU A 91 4.57 -0.94 11.27
CA GLU A 91 5.15 -2.27 11.41
C GLU A 91 4.11 -3.37 11.60
N PHE A 92 3.12 -3.11 12.43
CA PHE A 92 1.98 -4.02 12.61
C PHE A 92 1.20 -4.20 11.30
N TYR A 93 0.86 -3.10 10.62
CA TYR A 93 0.12 -3.12 9.37
C TYR A 93 0.88 -3.76 8.21
N MET A 94 2.20 -3.58 8.12
CA MET A 94 3.05 -4.28 7.14
C MET A 94 2.98 -5.81 7.35
N THR A 95 2.96 -6.25 8.60
CA THR A 95 2.87 -7.67 8.93
C THR A 95 1.47 -8.20 8.59
N LEU A 96 0.43 -7.47 8.98
CA LEU A 96 -0.97 -7.80 8.65
C LEU A 96 -1.20 -7.90 7.14
N LEU A 97 -0.83 -6.86 6.38
CA LEU A 97 -1.02 -6.85 4.93
C LEU A 97 -0.20 -7.94 4.25
N GLY A 98 0.99 -8.28 4.76
CA GLY A 98 1.77 -9.40 4.25
C GLY A 98 1.05 -10.75 4.35
N PHE A 99 0.40 -11.04 5.48
CA PHE A 99 -0.42 -12.26 5.62
C PHE A 99 -1.71 -12.21 4.77
N VAL A 100 -2.32 -11.04 4.66
CA VAL A 100 -3.50 -10.84 3.79
C VAL A 100 -3.12 -11.10 2.34
N ASN A 101 -2.04 -10.49 1.83
CA ASN A 101 -1.54 -10.73 0.48
C ASN A 101 -1.25 -12.23 0.26
N PHE A 102 -0.55 -12.89 1.18
CA PHE A 102 -0.31 -14.33 1.09
C PHE A 102 -1.61 -15.14 0.89
N ARG A 103 -2.64 -14.85 1.69
CA ARG A 103 -3.94 -15.54 1.60
C ARG A 103 -4.67 -15.21 0.29
N LEU A 104 -4.70 -13.94 -0.11
CA LEU A 104 -5.38 -13.48 -1.32
C LEU A 104 -4.76 -14.10 -2.58
N TYR A 105 -3.43 -14.10 -2.69
CA TYR A 105 -2.71 -14.75 -3.79
C TYR A 105 -2.97 -16.26 -3.83
N THR A 106 -2.93 -16.92 -2.68
CA THR A 106 -3.22 -18.36 -2.58
C THR A 106 -4.66 -18.67 -3.03
N SER A 107 -5.63 -17.80 -2.71
CA SER A 107 -7.03 -18.00 -3.10
C SER A 107 -7.29 -17.96 -4.61
N ILE A 108 -6.43 -17.26 -5.36
CA ILE A 108 -6.48 -17.19 -6.83
C ILE A 108 -5.44 -18.09 -7.51
N GLY A 109 -4.75 -18.96 -6.75
CA GLY A 109 -3.78 -19.93 -7.27
C GLY A 109 -2.44 -19.35 -7.68
N ILE A 110 -2.09 -18.14 -7.24
CA ILE A 110 -0.80 -17.49 -7.57
C ILE A 110 0.18 -17.68 -6.41
N LYS A 111 1.43 -18.01 -6.74
CA LYS A 111 2.50 -18.15 -5.75
C LYS A 111 2.88 -16.78 -5.16
N TYR A 112 2.90 -16.71 -3.83
CA TYR A 112 3.38 -15.55 -3.08
C TYR A 112 4.80 -15.83 -2.50
N PRO A 113 5.71 -14.84 -2.46
CA PRO A 113 5.58 -13.50 -3.07
C PRO A 113 5.65 -13.58 -4.60
N PRO A 114 4.94 -12.68 -5.32
CA PRO A 114 5.04 -12.60 -6.77
C PRO A 114 6.47 -12.27 -7.20
N LYS A 115 6.88 -12.80 -8.36
CA LYS A 115 8.17 -12.44 -8.97
C LYS A 115 7.97 -11.17 -9.80
N PHE A 116 8.65 -10.09 -9.41
CA PHE A 116 8.73 -8.89 -10.22
C PHE A 116 9.86 -9.03 -11.24
N ASP A 117 9.60 -8.58 -12.47
CA ASP A 117 10.59 -8.54 -13.54
C ASP A 117 11.29 -7.18 -13.52
N ALA A 118 12.50 -7.14 -12.97
CA ALA A 118 13.27 -5.90 -12.81
C ALA A 118 13.54 -5.20 -14.15
N VAL A 119 13.69 -5.96 -15.23
CA VAL A 119 13.95 -5.37 -16.56
C VAL A 119 12.73 -4.62 -17.07
N LYS A 120 11.52 -5.12 -16.78
CA LYS A 120 10.29 -4.42 -17.17
C LYS A 120 10.04 -3.19 -16.31
N ASP A 121 10.44 -3.23 -15.04
CA ASP A 121 10.27 -2.12 -14.11
C ASP A 121 11.22 -0.96 -14.41
N GLU A 122 12.48 -1.25 -14.79
CA GLU A 122 13.46 -0.23 -15.21
C GLU A 122 13.08 0.48 -16.52
N ASN A 123 12.26 -0.16 -17.35
CA ASN A 123 11.83 0.36 -18.66
C ASN A 123 10.45 1.06 -18.63
N ALA A 124 9.79 1.12 -17.47
CA ALA A 124 8.48 1.75 -17.27
C ALA A 124 8.61 3.23 -16.87
#